data_AF-A0A212RXV0-F1
#
_entry.id   AF-A0A212RXV0-F1
#
_cell.length_a   1.000
_cell.length_b   1.000
_cell.length_c   1.000
_cell.angle_alpha   90.00
_cell.angle_beta   90.00
_cell.angle_gamma   90.00
#
_symmetry.space_group_name_H-M   'P 1'
#
loop_
_entity.id
_entity.type
_entity.pdbx_description
1 polymer ?
#
loop_
_entity_poly.entity_id
_entity_poly.type
_entity_poly.pdbx_seq_one_letter_code
_entity_poly.pdbx_strand_id
1 'polypeptide(L)'
;PLDQIITGGESGPNARPSHPDWFRSLRDQCAVSGTAYFFKQWGEWAPAGGWYEDHPVSLPLRGLGPNGWTDDNEVLVSTEYLARVGKRRAGHLLDGREHREFPA
;
A
#
# COMPACT_ATOMS: atom_id res chain seq x y z
N PRO A 1 -15.02 18.85 -12.30
CA PRO A 1 -14.53 17.46 -12.32
C PRO A 1 -13.05 17.48 -11.93
N LEU A 2 -12.52 16.39 -11.36
CA LEU A 2 -11.08 16.28 -11.04
C LEU A 2 -10.39 15.60 -12.22
N ASP A 3 -9.29 16.19 -12.70
CA ASP A 3 -8.54 15.69 -13.85
C ASP A 3 -7.66 14.49 -13.48
N GLN A 4 -7.09 14.49 -12.27
CA GLN A 4 -6.21 13.43 -11.79
C GLN A 4 -6.28 13.28 -10.27
N ILE A 5 -6.14 12.04 -9.81
CA ILE A 5 -5.83 11.70 -8.41
C ILE A 5 -4.48 11.02 -8.34
N ILE A 6 -3.59 11.57 -7.51
CA ILE A 6 -2.27 11.00 -7.22
C ILE A 6 -2.26 10.51 -5.77
N THR A 7 -1.89 9.26 -5.56
CA THR A 7 -1.78 8.66 -4.22
C THR A 7 -0.42 8.04 -3.98
N GLY A 8 -0.06 7.88 -2.71
CA GLY A 8 1.13 7.15 -2.31
C GLY A 8 1.33 7.18 -0.79
N GLY A 9 2.15 6.26 -0.30
CA GLY A 9 2.50 6.18 1.12
C GLY A 9 3.64 7.11 1.52
N GLU A 10 3.78 7.31 2.83
CA GLU A 10 4.78 8.20 3.42
C GLU A 10 6.21 7.65 3.26
N SER A 11 7.18 8.55 3.07
CA SER A 11 8.62 8.21 3.01
C SER A 11 9.38 8.81 4.20
N GLY A 12 10.52 8.24 4.56
CA GLY A 12 11.40 8.77 5.60
C GLY A 12 11.36 8.03 6.94
N PRO A 13 12.15 8.49 7.93
CA PRO A 13 12.42 7.74 9.17
C PRO A 13 11.17 7.46 10.01
N ASN A 14 10.16 8.33 9.93
CA ASN A 14 8.90 8.24 10.69
C ASN A 14 7.68 7.97 9.80
N ALA A 15 7.90 7.45 8.58
CA ALA A 15 6.82 7.12 7.67
C ALA A 15 5.80 6.21 8.35
N ARG A 16 4.53 6.57 8.27
CA ARG A 16 3.43 5.76 8.76
C ARG A 16 2.95 4.79 7.68
N PRO A 17 2.56 3.56 8.07
CA PRO A 17 1.92 2.65 7.14
C PRO A 17 0.58 3.23 6.66
N SER A 18 0.31 3.12 5.35
CA SER A 18 -0.96 3.50 4.73
C SER A 18 -1.77 2.25 4.40
N HIS A 19 -3.01 2.19 4.86
CA HIS A 19 -3.86 1.02 4.64
C HIS A 19 -4.06 0.78 3.12
N PRO A 20 -3.83 -0.45 2.61
CA PRO A 20 -3.97 -0.75 1.19
C PRO A 20 -5.34 -0.38 0.59
N ASP A 21 -6.42 -0.52 1.36
CA ASP A 21 -7.78 -0.27 0.88
C ASP A 21 -8.06 1.20 0.62
N TRP A 22 -7.30 2.12 1.22
CA TRP A 22 -7.41 3.54 0.89
C TRP A 22 -7.02 3.79 -0.56
N PHE A 23 -5.95 3.15 -1.04
CA PHE A 23 -5.49 3.26 -2.41
C PHE A 23 -6.43 2.55 -3.39
N ARG A 24 -6.91 1.34 -3.03
CA ARG A 24 -7.87 0.58 -3.84
C ARG A 24 -9.20 1.32 -4.00
N SER A 25 -9.73 1.87 -2.91
CA SER A 25 -10.98 2.64 -2.94
C SER A 25 -10.87 3.88 -3.84
N LEU A 26 -9.75 4.62 -3.77
CA LEU A 26 -9.53 5.76 -4.66
C LEU A 26 -9.35 5.35 -6.12
N ARG A 27 -8.62 4.25 -6.39
CA ARG A 27 -8.52 3.66 -7.74
C ARG A 27 -9.91 3.35 -8.30
N ASP A 28 -10.75 2.67 -7.52
CA ASP A 28 -12.06 2.21 -7.98
C ASP A 28 -13.02 3.40 -8.20
N GLN A 29 -12.96 4.42 -7.34
CA GLN A 29 -13.69 5.68 -7.55
C GLN A 29 -13.24 6.42 -8.81
N CYS A 30 -11.93 6.45 -9.09
CA CYS A 30 -11.39 7.03 -10.33
C CYS A 30 -11.89 6.27 -11.56
N ALA A 31 -11.89 4.93 -11.51
CA ALA A 31 -12.40 4.09 -12.59
C ALA A 31 -13.90 4.36 -12.88
N VAL A 32 -14.72 4.55 -11.84
CA VAL A 32 -16.15 4.87 -12.00
C VAL A 32 -16.39 6.27 -12.57
N SER A 33 -15.55 7.24 -12.17
CA SER A 33 -15.71 8.65 -12.56
C SER A 33 -15.00 9.03 -13.86
N GLY A 34 -14.13 8.15 -14.38
CA GLY A 34 -13.27 8.45 -15.52
C GLY A 34 -12.12 9.41 -15.19
N THR A 35 -11.82 9.65 -13.92
CA THR A 35 -10.67 10.46 -13.48
C THR A 35 -9.38 9.64 -13.61
N ALA A 36 -8.29 10.24 -14.12
CA ALA A 36 -7.00 9.54 -14.21
C ALA A 36 -6.44 9.21 -12.82
N TYR A 37 -6.03 7.96 -12.61
CA TYR A 37 -5.43 7.51 -11.35
C TYR A 37 -3.93 7.23 -11.47
N PHE A 38 -3.15 7.82 -10.56
CA PHE A 38 -1.71 7.59 -10.44
C PHE A 38 -1.34 7.12 -9.02
N PHE A 39 -0.85 5.89 -8.90
CA PHE A 39 -0.25 5.39 -7.67
C PHE A 39 1.27 5.57 -7.73
N LYS A 40 1.80 6.51 -6.95
CA LYS A 40 3.21 6.88 -6.99
C LYS A 40 4.12 5.79 -6.43
N GLN A 41 3.85 5.37 -5.20
CA GLN A 41 4.55 4.28 -4.51
C GLN A 41 3.95 4.06 -3.11
N TRP A 42 4.36 2.96 -2.49
CA TRP A 42 4.01 2.55 -1.14
C TRP A 42 4.67 3.34 0.00
N GLY A 43 5.73 4.12 -0.28
CA GLY A 43 6.47 4.77 0.82
C GLY A 43 7.45 3.80 1.47
N GLU A 44 7.64 3.85 2.80
CA GLU A 44 8.51 2.89 3.51
C GLU A 44 7.85 1.52 3.78
N TRP A 45 6.52 1.41 3.61
CA TRP A 45 5.71 0.27 4.04
C TRP A 45 4.94 -0.33 2.87
N ALA A 46 5.00 -1.65 2.68
CA ALA A 46 4.26 -2.34 1.61
C ALA A 46 3.57 -3.62 2.11
N PRO A 47 2.51 -4.10 1.42
CA PRO A 47 1.84 -5.35 1.77
C PRO A 47 2.83 -6.51 1.78
N ALA A 48 2.86 -7.25 2.88
CA ALA A 48 3.75 -8.40 3.04
C ALA A 48 3.37 -9.54 2.05
N GLY A 49 2.07 -9.63 1.69
CA GLY A 49 1.44 -10.68 0.88
C GLY A 49 2.08 -11.02 -0.46
N GLY A 50 2.87 -10.12 -1.07
CA GLY A 50 3.53 -10.36 -2.36
C GLY A 50 4.92 -11.00 -2.28
N TRP A 51 5.46 -11.22 -1.07
CA TRP A 51 6.86 -11.62 -0.84
C TRP A 51 7.01 -12.91 -0.04
N TYR A 52 5.90 -13.55 0.35
CA TYR A 52 5.89 -14.66 1.32
C TYR A 52 6.48 -15.97 0.81
N GLU A 53 6.63 -16.16 -0.51
CA GLU A 53 7.16 -17.43 -1.03
C GLU A 53 8.68 -17.56 -0.88
N ASP A 54 9.44 -16.45 -0.84
CA ASP A 54 10.92 -16.50 -0.89
C ASP A 54 11.64 -16.04 0.39
N HIS A 55 10.95 -15.43 1.36
CA HIS A 55 11.60 -14.80 2.50
C HIS A 55 10.85 -15.00 3.83
N PRO A 56 11.25 -15.97 4.67
CA PRO A 56 10.86 -16.00 6.08
C PRO A 56 11.64 -14.91 6.81
N VAL A 57 11.23 -13.66 6.63
CA VAL A 57 11.82 -12.54 7.36
C VAL A 57 10.97 -12.26 8.58
N SER A 58 11.60 -12.33 9.76
CA SER A 58 11.12 -11.71 10.99
C SER A 58 11.19 -10.19 10.82
N LEU A 59 10.28 -9.62 10.03
CA LEU A 59 10.07 -8.19 9.92
C LEU A 59 9.20 -7.72 11.09
N PRO A 60 9.36 -6.46 11.54
CA PRO A 60 8.32 -5.83 12.34
C PRO A 60 7.06 -5.73 11.48
N LEU A 61 6.18 -6.72 11.62
CA LEU A 61 4.84 -6.70 11.06
C LEU A 61 3.99 -5.83 11.97
N ARG A 62 3.31 -4.84 11.39
CA ARG A 62 2.21 -4.18 12.08
C ARG A 62 0.92 -4.75 11.54
N GLY A 63 0.18 -5.41 12.41
CA GLY A 63 -1.17 -5.86 12.13
C GLY A 63 -2.10 -4.67 12.03
N LEU A 64 -3.06 -4.76 11.12
CA LEU A 64 -4.19 -3.87 11.07
C LEU A 64 -5.42 -4.65 11.52
N GLY A 65 -5.91 -4.35 12.71
CA GLY A 65 -7.13 -4.91 13.25
C GLY A 65 -8.35 -4.01 12.99
N PRO A 66 -9.56 -4.49 13.31
CA PRO A 66 -10.81 -3.72 13.15
C PRO A 66 -10.84 -2.39 13.93
N ASN A 67 -9.95 -2.20 14.92
CA ASN A 67 -9.83 -0.99 15.72
C ASN A 67 -8.56 -0.16 15.42
N GLY A 68 -7.85 -0.47 14.34
CA GLY A 68 -6.61 0.23 13.95
C GLY A 68 -5.35 -0.62 14.10
N TRP A 69 -4.18 0.03 14.19
CA TRP A 69 -2.88 -0.63 14.28
C TRP A 69 -2.76 -1.42 15.58
N THR A 70 -2.47 -2.72 15.48
CA THR A 70 -2.20 -3.59 16.63
C THR A 70 -0.69 -3.78 16.76
N ASP A 71 -0.17 -3.68 17.99
CA ASP A 71 1.23 -4.02 18.30
C ASP A 71 1.43 -5.53 18.57
N ASP A 72 0.38 -6.34 18.33
CA ASP A 72 0.35 -7.75 18.64
C ASP A 72 1.03 -8.56 17.51
N ASN A 73 2.13 -9.24 17.85
CA ASN A 73 2.90 -10.13 16.96
C ASN A 73 2.14 -11.45 16.67
N GLU A 74 0.84 -11.39 16.41
CA GLU A 74 0.06 -12.57 16.04
C GLU A 74 0.16 -12.85 14.54
N VAL A 75 0.58 -14.08 14.24
CA VAL A 75 0.65 -14.63 12.89
C VAL A 75 -0.79 -14.87 12.40
N LEU A 76 -1.29 -13.95 11.57
CA LEU A 76 -2.47 -14.20 10.73
C LEU A 76 -2.07 -14.11 9.26
N VAL A 77 -2.47 -15.11 8.48
CA VAL A 77 -2.28 -15.15 7.04
C VAL A 77 -3.38 -14.31 6.41
N SER A 78 -3.14 -13.00 6.25
CA SER A 78 -3.97 -12.16 5.37
C SER A 78 -3.13 -11.11 4.67
N THR A 79 -3.58 -10.66 3.49
CA THR A 79 -2.98 -9.61 2.65
C THR A 79 -2.97 -8.21 3.30
N GLU A 80 -3.32 -8.12 4.58
CA GLU A 80 -3.60 -6.87 5.31
C GLU A 80 -2.41 -6.40 6.17
N TYR A 81 -1.36 -7.21 6.28
CA TYR A 81 -0.14 -6.83 6.99
C TYR A 81 0.78 -5.97 6.11
N LEU A 82 1.22 -4.84 6.67
CA LEU A 82 2.26 -4.01 6.07
C LEU A 82 3.58 -4.25 6.79
N ALA A 83 4.64 -4.38 6.01
CA ALA A 83 5.99 -4.46 6.53
C ALA A 83 6.80 -3.22 6.14
N ARG A 84 7.63 -2.73 7.07
CA ARG A 84 8.59 -1.66 6.77
C ARG A 84 9.75 -2.24 5.96
N VAL A 85 9.60 -2.23 4.64
CA VAL A 85 10.58 -2.82 3.70
C VAL A 85 11.58 -1.80 3.18
N GLY A 86 11.33 -0.51 3.40
CA GLY A 86 12.14 0.58 2.90
C GLY A 86 11.68 1.06 1.52
N LYS A 87 11.76 2.37 1.27
CA LYS A 87 11.23 3.02 0.06
C LYS A 87 11.51 2.30 -1.26
N ARG A 88 12.78 1.93 -1.48
CA ARG A 88 13.21 1.30 -2.73
C ARG A 88 12.55 -0.07 -2.95
N ARG A 89 12.35 -0.83 -1.87
CA ARG A 89 11.78 -2.19 -1.92
C ARG A 89 10.26 -2.17 -1.93
N ALA A 90 9.64 -1.16 -1.32
CA ALA A 90 8.20 -1.03 -1.25
C ALA A 90 7.55 -0.91 -2.64
N GLY A 91 8.22 -0.22 -3.57
CA GLY A 91 7.82 -0.16 -4.97
C GLY A 91 6.50 0.57 -5.20
N HIS A 92 5.95 0.39 -6.41
CA HIS A 92 4.81 1.16 -6.93
C HIS A 92 3.74 0.28 -7.58
N LEU A 93 3.73 -1.02 -7.26
CA LEU A 93 2.70 -1.94 -7.70
C LEU A 93 1.56 -1.95 -6.69
N LEU A 94 0.36 -1.58 -7.12
CA LEU A 94 -0.87 -1.76 -6.35
C LEU A 94 -1.61 -2.96 -6.97
N ASP A 95 -1.76 -4.02 -6.17
CA ASP A 95 -2.32 -5.32 -6.59
C ASP A 95 -1.59 -5.91 -7.81
N GLY A 96 -0.24 -5.88 -7.78
CA GLY A 96 0.61 -6.48 -8.82
C GLY A 96 0.71 -5.68 -10.12
N ARG A 97 0.06 -4.51 -10.21
CA ARG A 97 0.02 -3.68 -11.42
C ARG A 97 0.45 -2.23 -11.14
N GLU A 98 1.03 -1.59 -12.16
CA GLU A 98 1.27 -0.15 -12.17
C GLU A 98 0.00 0.64 -12.52
N HIS A 99 -0.22 1.74 -11.80
CA HIS A 99 -1.28 2.71 -12.07
C HIS A 99 -0.63 4.07 -12.32
N ARG A 100 -0.51 4.46 -13.59
CA ARG A 100 0.25 5.65 -14.04
C ARG A 100 -0.52 6.48 -15.08
N GLU A 101 -1.81 6.66 -14.85
CA GLU A 101 -2.65 7.40 -15.79
C GLU A 101 -2.41 8.90 -15.66
N PHE A 102 -2.49 9.61 -16.79
CA PHE A 102 -2.43 11.07 -16.88
C PHE A 102 -3.71 11.60 -17.50
N PRO A 103 -4.10 12.86 -17.22
CA PRO A 103 -5.20 13.51 -17.93
C PRO A 103 -5.00 13.48 -19.45
N ALA A 104 -6.13 13.46 -20.18
CA ALA A 104 -6.16 13.50 -21.64
C ALA A 104 -5.69 14.85 -22.22
#